data_AF-A0A3D5K0R9-F1
#
_entry.id   AF-A0A3D5K0R9-F1
#
_cell.length_a   1.000
_cell.length_b   1.000
_cell.length_c   1.000
_cell.angle_alpha   90.00
_cell.angle_beta   90.00
_cell.angle_gamma   90.00
#
_symmetry.space_group_name_H-M   'P 1'
#
loop_
_entity.id
_entity.type
_entity.pdbx_description
1 polymer ?
#
loop_
_entity_poly.entity_id
_entity_poly.type
_entity_poly.pdbx_seq_one_letter_code
_entity_poly.pdbx_strand_id
1 'polypeptide(L)'
;MPYFTALIALGCGAYGFTVGLRDGWEMGAYVAVKLPLIIFITLIVNGLLNGLLGLVLGSGIGFRKSVQFLLTGFAIMAVILGALSPISFFATLNMPSSGFGSGRFAWHGVSLLMHTCLIAFAGITAYARLLHYAREFADSSRTGTHAFFAWLAGNLFVGAPSWNLRPFFVSRGLKVEFIRDDPFNGNFYEAVIVALKNVSQI
;
A
#
# COMPACT_ATOMS: atom_id res chain seq x y z
N MET A 1 11.72 4.71 -17.78
CA MET A 1 10.32 4.36 -17.51
C MET A 1 10.10 2.86 -17.30
N PRO A 2 10.55 1.93 -18.18
CA PRO A 2 10.27 0.49 -17.98
C PRO A 2 10.94 -0.10 -16.72
N TYR A 3 12.06 0.48 -16.28
CA TYR A 3 12.72 0.07 -15.04
C TYR A 3 11.86 0.31 -13.80
N PHE A 4 11.13 1.43 -13.72
CA PHE A 4 10.28 1.73 -12.56
C PHE A 4 9.08 0.78 -12.48
N THR A 5 8.47 0.46 -13.62
CA THR A 5 7.38 -0.52 -13.66
C THR A 5 7.86 -1.91 -13.27
N ALA A 6 9.07 -2.31 -13.68
CA ALA A 6 9.67 -3.58 -13.25
C ALA A 6 9.97 -3.61 -11.75
N LEU A 7 10.49 -2.51 -11.19
CA LEU A 7 10.75 -2.39 -9.74
C LEU A 7 9.45 -2.46 -8.92
N ILE A 8 8.37 -1.83 -9.40
CA ILE A 8 7.05 -1.93 -8.77
C ILE A 8 6.55 -3.37 -8.81
N ALA A 9 6.60 -4.01 -9.97
CA ALA A 9 6.15 -5.40 -10.13
C ALA A 9 6.95 -6.36 -9.23
N LEU A 10 8.27 -6.28 -9.25
CA LEU A 10 9.14 -7.18 -8.48
C LEU A 10 9.10 -6.89 -6.98
N GLY A 11 9.20 -5.62 -6.57
CA GLY A 11 9.24 -5.24 -5.16
C GLY A 11 7.91 -5.45 -4.44
N CYS A 12 6.81 -4.96 -5.03
CA CYS A 12 5.47 -5.20 -4.48
C CYS A 12 5.04 -6.65 -4.64
N GLY A 13 5.47 -7.34 -5.70
CA GLY A 13 5.17 -8.75 -5.91
C GLY A 13 5.87 -9.66 -4.92
N ALA A 14 7.17 -9.47 -4.69
CA ALA A 14 7.92 -10.21 -3.68
C ALA A 14 7.34 -9.99 -2.28
N TYR A 15 7.05 -8.74 -1.90
CA TYR A 15 6.40 -8.44 -0.62
C TYR A 15 4.99 -9.05 -0.54
N GLY A 16 4.20 -8.96 -1.61
CA GLY A 16 2.85 -9.55 -1.65
C GLY A 16 2.87 -11.05 -1.47
N PHE A 17 3.84 -11.72 -2.09
CA PHE A 17 4.04 -13.16 -1.94
C PHE A 17 4.29 -13.53 -0.47
N THR A 18 5.16 -12.80 0.24
CA THR A 18 5.47 -13.08 1.65
C THR A 18 4.27 -12.89 2.56
N VAL A 19 3.39 -11.93 2.27
CA VAL A 19 2.16 -11.78 3.08
C VAL A 19 1.15 -12.91 2.80
N GLY A 20 0.98 -13.32 1.55
CA GLY A 20 0.00 -14.33 1.16
C GLY A 20 0.42 -15.77 1.49
N LEU A 21 1.72 -16.04 1.61
CA LEU A 21 2.29 -17.35 1.89
C LEU A 21 1.71 -18.05 3.14
N ARG A 22 1.25 -17.28 4.13
CA ARG A 22 0.67 -17.83 5.36
C ARG A 22 -0.58 -18.68 5.12
N ASP A 23 -1.36 -18.36 4.11
CA ASP A 23 -2.62 -19.05 3.80
C ASP A 23 -2.49 -20.03 2.63
N GLY A 24 -1.25 -20.32 2.21
CA GLY A 24 -0.92 -21.24 1.13
C GLY A 24 -0.20 -20.56 -0.03
N TRP A 25 0.46 -21.38 -0.85
CA TRP A 25 1.22 -20.90 -2.00
C TRP A 25 0.31 -20.20 -3.04
N GLU A 26 -0.93 -20.65 -3.19
CA GLU A 26 -1.94 -20.07 -4.08
C GLU A 26 -2.29 -18.63 -3.67
N MET A 27 -2.49 -18.41 -2.37
CA MET A 27 -2.75 -17.08 -1.81
C MET A 27 -1.53 -16.18 -1.91
N GLY A 28 -0.32 -16.73 -1.73
CA GLY A 28 0.94 -16.05 -2.01
C GLY A 28 1.01 -15.52 -3.45
N ALA A 29 0.78 -16.39 -4.44
CA ALA A 29 0.81 -16.01 -5.85
C ALA A 29 -0.26 -14.97 -6.20
N TYR A 30 -1.47 -15.12 -5.66
CA TYR A 30 -2.55 -14.16 -5.88
C TYR A 30 -2.19 -12.76 -5.36
N VAL A 31 -1.68 -12.65 -4.13
CA VAL A 31 -1.31 -11.36 -3.54
C VAL A 31 -0.08 -10.75 -4.22
N ALA A 32 0.86 -11.58 -4.69
CA ALA A 32 2.03 -11.15 -5.46
C ALA A 32 1.65 -10.43 -6.76
N VAL A 33 0.56 -10.84 -7.42
CA VAL A 33 0.06 -10.15 -8.62
C VAL A 33 -0.82 -8.96 -8.25
N LYS A 34 -1.67 -9.13 -7.24
CA LYS A 34 -2.65 -8.11 -6.84
C LYS A 34 -2.03 -6.83 -6.31
N LEU A 35 -0.97 -6.91 -5.50
CA LEU A 35 -0.36 -5.70 -4.93
C LEU A 35 0.21 -4.76 -6.00
N PRO A 36 1.02 -5.22 -6.96
CA PRO A 36 1.42 -4.40 -8.10
C PRO A 36 0.24 -3.78 -8.85
N LEU A 37 -0.84 -4.54 -9.09
CA LEU A 37 -2.03 -4.04 -9.79
C LEU A 37 -2.70 -2.89 -9.04
N ILE A 38 -2.87 -3.01 -7.73
CA ILE A 38 -3.43 -1.93 -6.89
C ILE A 38 -2.56 -0.68 -6.96
N ILE A 39 -1.22 -0.83 -6.95
CA ILE A 39 -0.30 0.31 -7.09
C ILE A 39 -0.44 0.96 -8.47
N PHE A 40 -0.56 0.19 -9.56
CA PHE A 40 -0.77 0.75 -10.89
C PHE A 40 -2.12 1.48 -11.02
N ILE A 41 -3.20 0.92 -10.48
CA ILE A 41 -4.51 1.60 -10.43
C ILE A 41 -4.40 2.89 -9.63
N THR A 42 -3.76 2.84 -8.47
CA THR A 42 -3.53 4.02 -7.61
C THR A 42 -2.73 5.09 -8.35
N LEU A 43 -1.71 4.69 -9.13
CA LEU A 43 -0.90 5.58 -9.94
C LEU A 43 -1.69 6.21 -11.10
N ILE A 44 -2.59 5.47 -11.74
CA ILE A 44 -3.47 6.02 -12.79
C ILE A 44 -4.41 7.07 -12.18
N VAL A 45 -5.10 6.72 -11.10
CA VAL A 45 -6.05 7.62 -10.43
C VAL A 45 -5.34 8.86 -9.87
N ASN A 46 -4.25 8.68 -9.13
CA ASN A 46 -3.48 9.81 -8.60
C ASN A 46 -2.77 10.60 -9.70
N GLY A 47 -2.30 9.95 -10.76
CA GLY A 47 -1.73 10.63 -11.92
C GLY A 47 -2.73 11.55 -12.61
N LEU A 48 -3.97 11.11 -12.77
CA LEU A 48 -5.06 11.92 -13.30
C LEU A 48 -5.42 13.09 -12.36
N LEU A 49 -5.61 12.81 -11.07
CA LEU A 49 -5.94 13.83 -10.06
C LEU A 49 -4.83 14.89 -9.96
N ASN A 50 -3.57 14.47 -9.88
CA ASN A 50 -2.43 15.37 -9.74
C ASN A 50 -2.13 16.12 -11.03
N GLY A 51 -2.44 15.51 -12.17
CA GLY A 51 -2.46 16.16 -13.47
C GLY A 51 -3.45 17.32 -13.54
N LEU A 52 -4.69 17.08 -13.12
CA LEU A 52 -5.75 18.10 -13.08
C LEU A 52 -5.42 19.19 -12.05
N LEU A 53 -4.92 18.83 -10.88
CA LEU A 53 -4.48 19.78 -9.86
C LEU A 53 -3.29 20.63 -10.33
N GLY A 54 -2.35 20.06 -11.07
CA GLY A 54 -1.24 20.80 -11.69
C GLY A 54 -1.71 21.83 -12.71
N LEU A 55 -2.75 21.51 -13.49
CA LEU A 55 -3.39 22.44 -14.43
C LEU A 55 -4.16 23.56 -13.71
N VAL A 56 -4.87 23.24 -12.62
CA VAL A 56 -5.67 24.21 -11.85
C VAL A 56 -4.81 25.12 -10.97
N LEU A 57 -3.74 24.59 -10.37
CA LEU A 57 -2.86 25.32 -9.45
C LEU A 57 -1.76 26.12 -10.16
N GLY A 58 -1.65 26.02 -11.49
CA GLY A 58 -0.66 26.75 -12.28
C GLY A 58 0.79 26.44 -11.90
N SER A 59 1.08 25.26 -11.37
CA SER A 59 2.37 24.93 -10.72
C SER A 59 3.55 24.80 -11.68
N GLY A 60 3.37 24.99 -13.00
CA GLY A 60 4.39 24.82 -14.03
C GLY A 60 4.81 23.35 -14.28
N ILE A 61 4.46 22.43 -13.39
CA ILE A 61 4.76 21.00 -13.52
C ILE A 61 3.75 20.36 -14.46
N GLY A 62 4.13 20.20 -15.73
CA GLY A 62 3.28 19.53 -16.72
C GLY A 62 2.88 18.09 -16.31
N PHE A 63 1.73 17.63 -16.82
CA PHE A 63 1.15 16.30 -16.55
C PHE A 63 2.17 15.15 -16.57
N ARG A 64 3.02 15.12 -17.61
CA ARG A 64 4.03 14.09 -17.81
C ARG A 64 5.07 14.06 -16.68
N LYS A 65 5.46 15.22 -16.14
CA LYS A 65 6.43 15.32 -15.04
C LYS A 65 5.81 14.87 -13.73
N SER A 66 4.55 15.24 -13.46
CA SER A 66 3.82 14.78 -12.27
C SER A 66 3.68 13.25 -12.23
N VAL A 67 3.31 12.63 -13.35
CA VAL A 67 3.24 11.15 -13.46
C VAL A 67 4.61 10.51 -13.26
N GLN A 68 5.69 11.12 -13.77
CA GLN A 68 7.05 10.63 -13.55
C GLN A 68 7.47 10.71 -12.09
N PHE A 69 7.11 11.78 -11.37
CA PHE A 69 7.35 11.90 -9.94
C PHE A 69 6.60 10.84 -9.14
N LEU A 70 5.32 10.61 -9.44
CA LEU A 70 4.53 9.55 -8.81
C LEU A 70 5.12 8.17 -9.06
N LEU A 71 5.46 7.86 -10.32
CA LEU A 71 6.08 6.58 -10.70
C LEU A 71 7.39 6.36 -9.97
N THR A 72 8.19 7.41 -9.80
CA THR A 72 9.45 7.33 -9.04
C THR A 72 9.18 7.09 -7.55
N GLY A 73 8.22 7.80 -6.95
CA GLY A 73 7.83 7.59 -5.55
C GLY A 73 7.35 6.17 -5.26
N PHE A 74 6.47 5.65 -6.12
CA PHE A 74 5.99 4.26 -6.02
C PHE A 74 7.09 3.22 -6.28
N ALA A 75 8.02 3.48 -7.20
CA ALA A 75 9.16 2.58 -7.40
C ALA A 75 10.10 2.54 -6.20
N ILE A 76 10.39 3.67 -5.56
CA ILE A 76 11.19 3.71 -4.33
C ILE A 76 10.46 2.96 -3.21
N MET A 77 9.16 3.20 -3.04
CA MET A 77 8.34 2.46 -2.08
C MET A 77 8.39 0.95 -2.33
N ALA A 78 8.28 0.52 -3.59
CA ALA A 78 8.33 -0.90 -3.97
C ALA A 78 9.69 -1.53 -3.67
N VAL A 79 10.79 -0.81 -3.88
CA VAL A 79 12.13 -1.28 -3.51
C VAL A 79 12.25 -1.46 -2.00
N ILE A 80 11.76 -0.49 -1.21
CA ILE A 80 11.75 -0.58 0.25
C ILE A 80 10.91 -1.79 0.69
N LEU A 81 9.71 -1.97 0.14
CA LEU A 81 8.86 -3.13 0.43
C LEU A 81 9.52 -4.46 0.05
N GLY A 82 10.17 -4.51 -1.11
CA GLY A 82 10.95 -5.68 -1.53
C GLY A 82 12.07 -6.00 -0.55
N ALA A 83 12.78 -4.99 -0.04
CA ALA A 83 13.81 -5.15 1.00
C ALA A 83 13.24 -5.56 2.37
N LEU A 84 11.99 -5.17 2.67
CA LEU A 84 11.27 -5.59 3.87
C LEU A 84 10.58 -6.97 3.72
N SER A 85 10.55 -7.54 2.52
CA SER A 85 9.94 -8.86 2.27
C SER A 85 10.54 -9.99 3.11
N PRO A 86 11.86 -10.08 3.36
CA PRO A 86 12.41 -11.12 4.23
C PRO A 86 11.92 -10.98 5.67
N ILE A 87 11.72 -9.75 6.16
CA ILE A 87 11.18 -9.49 7.51
C ILE A 87 9.73 -9.97 7.59
N SER A 88 8.91 -9.65 6.58
CA SER A 88 7.54 -10.16 6.48
C SER A 88 7.49 -11.68 6.38
N PHE A 89 8.44 -12.29 5.65
CA PHE A 89 8.57 -13.74 5.54
C PHE A 89 8.94 -14.39 6.89
N PHE A 90 9.94 -13.88 7.60
CA PHE A 90 10.29 -14.41 8.93
C PHE A 90 9.15 -14.21 9.93
N ALA A 91 8.44 -13.08 9.89
CA ALA A 91 7.30 -12.83 10.75
C ALA A 91 6.13 -13.81 10.47
N THR A 92 5.90 -14.16 9.20
CA THR A 92 4.88 -15.15 8.83
C THR A 92 5.27 -16.57 9.24
N LEU A 93 6.55 -16.94 9.20
CA LEU A 93 7.05 -18.23 9.70
C LEU A 93 6.97 -18.38 11.22
N ASN A 94 7.22 -17.30 11.97
CA ASN A 94 7.20 -17.30 13.44
C ASN A 94 5.79 -17.16 14.03
N MET A 95 4.76 -17.00 13.19
CA MET A 95 3.39 -16.86 13.68
C MET A 95 2.85 -18.20 14.18
N PRO A 96 2.32 -18.25 15.43
CA PRO A 96 1.76 -19.49 15.97
C PRO A 96 0.68 -20.08 15.05
N SER A 97 0.70 -21.41 14.92
CA SER A 97 -0.34 -22.13 14.19
C SER A 97 -1.71 -21.83 14.82
N SER A 98 -2.73 -21.68 13.97
CA SER A 98 -4.06 -21.24 14.36
C SER A 98 -4.82 -22.32 15.16
N GLY A 99 -4.43 -22.56 16.41
CA GLY A 99 -5.18 -23.37 17.35
C GLY A 99 -6.59 -22.81 17.58
N PHE A 100 -7.52 -23.67 18.01
CA PHE A 100 -8.87 -23.28 18.41
C PHE A 100 -8.78 -22.43 19.69
N GLY A 101 -9.01 -21.11 19.60
CA GLY A 101 -8.99 -20.19 20.74
C GLY A 101 -8.97 -18.70 20.36
N SER A 102 -9.20 -17.82 21.34
CA SER A 102 -9.19 -16.35 21.22
C SER A 102 -7.89 -15.77 20.65
N GLY A 103 -6.76 -16.49 20.79
CA GLY A 103 -5.47 -16.11 20.22
C GLY A 103 -5.47 -15.97 18.68
N ARG A 104 -6.39 -16.63 17.96
CA ARG A 104 -6.47 -16.54 16.49
C ARG A 104 -6.73 -15.11 16.00
N PHE A 105 -7.63 -14.38 16.67
CA PHE A 105 -7.99 -13.00 16.30
C PHE A 105 -6.89 -12.00 16.67
N ALA A 106 -6.23 -12.22 17.81
CA ALA A 106 -5.07 -11.43 18.24
C ALA A 106 -3.92 -11.52 17.23
N TRP A 107 -3.49 -12.72 16.84
CA TRP A 107 -2.39 -12.91 15.89
C TRP A 107 -2.71 -12.46 14.48
N HIS A 108 -3.98 -12.52 14.07
CA HIS A 108 -4.41 -11.92 12.80
C HIS A 108 -4.31 -10.39 12.85
N GLY A 109 -4.79 -9.74 13.93
CA GLY A 109 -4.68 -8.30 14.12
C GLY A 109 -3.24 -7.79 14.18
N VAL A 110 -2.35 -8.50 14.89
CA VAL A 110 -0.91 -8.20 14.93
C VAL A 110 -0.28 -8.30 13.55
N SER A 111 -0.62 -9.34 12.77
CA SER A 111 -0.17 -9.47 11.38
C SER A 111 -0.64 -8.29 10.53
N LEU A 112 -1.91 -7.92 10.64
CA LEU A 112 -2.49 -6.83 9.86
C LEU A 112 -1.82 -5.49 10.18
N LEU A 113 -1.64 -5.19 11.47
CA LEU A 113 -0.96 -3.98 11.93
C LEU A 113 0.50 -3.94 11.49
N MET A 114 1.24 -5.05 11.60
CA MET A 114 2.64 -5.13 11.16
C MET A 114 2.76 -4.79 9.67
N HIS A 115 1.99 -5.45 8.80
CA HIS A 115 2.05 -5.18 7.36
C HIS A 115 1.59 -3.76 7.01
N THR A 116 0.58 -3.24 7.72
CA THR A 116 0.13 -1.86 7.59
C THR A 116 1.25 -0.87 7.96
N CYS A 117 1.94 -1.09 9.07
CA CYS A 117 3.07 -0.28 9.51
C CYS A 117 4.25 -0.35 8.53
N LEU A 118 4.57 -1.52 7.97
CA LEU A 118 5.64 -1.66 6.97
C LEU A 118 5.31 -0.91 5.68
N ILE A 119 4.07 -1.03 5.17
CA ILE A 119 3.62 -0.30 3.99
C ILE A 119 3.60 1.21 4.26
N ALA A 120 3.09 1.64 5.42
CA ALA A 120 3.08 3.05 5.81
C ALA A 120 4.50 3.61 5.92
N PHE A 121 5.42 2.88 6.56
CA PHE A 121 6.82 3.27 6.68
C PHE A 121 7.50 3.38 5.31
N ALA A 122 7.30 2.40 4.42
CA ALA A 122 7.83 2.43 3.07
C ALA A 122 7.29 3.61 2.25
N GLY A 123 5.98 3.89 2.37
CA GLY A 123 5.35 5.05 1.76
C GLY A 123 5.94 6.36 2.29
N ILE A 124 5.94 6.57 3.61
CA ILE A 124 6.47 7.79 4.23
C ILE A 124 7.94 8.01 3.84
N THR A 125 8.78 6.98 3.89
CA THR A 125 10.21 7.08 3.55
C THR A 125 10.43 7.42 2.08
N ALA A 126 9.69 6.78 1.18
CA ALA A 126 9.78 7.04 -0.26
C ALA A 126 9.33 8.46 -0.60
N TYR A 127 8.19 8.89 -0.04
CA TYR A 127 7.61 10.19 -0.31
C TYR A 127 8.38 11.32 0.41
N ALA A 128 8.98 11.09 1.58
CA ALA A 128 9.86 12.07 2.23
C ALA A 128 11.09 12.41 1.36
N ARG A 129 11.67 11.42 0.68
CA ARG A 129 12.73 11.67 -0.33
C ARG A 129 12.19 12.43 -1.54
N LEU A 130 10.99 12.10 -1.99
CA LEU A 130 10.33 12.79 -3.10
C LEU A 130 10.02 14.27 -2.78
N LEU A 131 9.67 14.59 -1.53
CA LEU A 131 9.43 15.96 -1.07
C LEU A 131 10.70 16.82 -1.17
N HIS A 132 11.88 16.24 -0.93
CA HIS A 132 13.15 16.95 -1.09
C HIS A 132 13.35 17.37 -2.57
N TYR A 133 13.13 16.44 -3.51
CA TYR A 133 13.22 16.72 -4.95
C TYR A 133 12.09 17.63 -5.47
N ALA A 134 10.88 17.49 -4.95
CA ALA A 134 9.75 18.33 -5.33
C ALA A 134 9.93 19.79 -4.89
N ARG A 135 10.58 20.02 -3.74
CA ARG A 135 10.92 21.37 -3.27
C ARG A 135 12.00 22.04 -4.11
N GLU A 136 12.91 21.26 -4.70
CA GLU A 136 13.98 21.75 -5.56
C GLU A 136 13.48 22.09 -6.97
N PHE A 137 12.45 21.39 -7.47
CA PHE A 137 11.88 21.59 -8.81
C PHE A 137 10.65 22.52 -8.87
N ALA A 138 10.05 22.87 -7.74
CA ALA A 138 8.89 23.77 -7.71
C ALA A 138 9.32 25.23 -7.69
N ASP A 139 8.60 26.10 -8.40
CA ASP A 139 8.82 27.56 -8.42
C ASP A 139 8.79 28.20 -7.02
N SER A 140 8.17 27.54 -6.04
CA SER A 140 8.21 27.91 -4.63
C SER A 140 8.12 26.67 -3.73
N SER A 141 8.99 26.61 -2.72
CA SER A 141 9.04 25.53 -1.70
C SER A 141 7.70 25.30 -0.98
N ARG A 142 6.87 26.36 -0.86
CA ARG A 142 5.52 26.28 -0.27
C ARG A 142 4.53 25.56 -1.19
N THR A 143 4.51 25.90 -2.47
CA THR A 143 3.63 25.27 -3.48
C THR A 143 4.00 23.80 -3.69
N GLY A 144 5.31 23.47 -3.72
CA GLY A 144 5.79 22.09 -3.77
C GLY A 144 5.36 21.26 -2.55
N THR A 145 5.37 21.86 -1.35
CA THR A 145 4.92 21.19 -0.12
C THR A 145 3.41 20.96 -0.10
N HIS A 146 2.60 21.92 -0.55
CA HIS A 146 1.14 21.77 -0.60
C HIS A 146 0.72 20.71 -1.63
N ALA A 147 1.31 20.73 -2.83
CA ALA A 147 1.09 19.70 -3.84
C ALA A 147 1.47 18.32 -3.30
N PHE A 148 2.60 18.20 -2.61
CA PHE A 148 3.04 16.96 -1.99
C PHE A 148 2.05 16.41 -0.95
N PHE A 149 1.55 17.24 -0.04
CA PHE A 149 0.57 16.80 0.96
C PHE A 149 -0.78 16.43 0.34
N ALA A 150 -1.23 17.15 -0.69
CA ALA A 150 -2.40 16.78 -1.47
C ALA A 150 -2.22 15.41 -2.14
N TRP A 151 -1.03 15.14 -2.67
CA TRP A 151 -0.70 13.84 -3.28
C TRP A 151 -0.63 12.73 -2.24
N LEU A 152 -0.06 12.98 -1.06
CA LEU A 152 -0.03 12.01 0.04
C LEU A 152 -1.45 11.66 0.53
N ALA A 153 -2.30 12.69 0.69
CA ALA A 153 -3.69 12.50 1.07
C ALA A 153 -4.49 11.74 0.00
N GLY A 154 -4.30 12.06 -1.29
CA GLY A 154 -4.90 11.35 -2.41
C GLY A 154 -4.49 9.88 -2.46
N ASN A 155 -3.21 9.58 -2.27
CA ASN A 155 -2.70 8.21 -2.21
C ASN A 155 -3.29 7.41 -1.03
N LEU A 156 -3.42 8.02 0.14
CA LEU A 156 -4.02 7.38 1.32
C LEU A 156 -5.53 7.14 1.11
N PHE A 157 -6.23 8.12 0.53
CA PHE A 157 -7.67 8.04 0.26
C PHE A 157 -8.00 6.99 -0.82
N VAL A 158 -7.21 6.92 -1.90
CA VAL A 158 -7.36 5.91 -2.96
C VAL A 158 -6.92 4.52 -2.48
N GLY A 159 -6.02 4.45 -1.49
CA GLY A 159 -5.62 3.20 -0.85
C GLY A 159 -6.74 2.57 0.00
N ALA A 160 -7.57 3.36 0.68
CA ALA A 160 -8.67 2.84 1.51
C ALA A 160 -9.71 1.96 0.76
N PRO A 161 -10.21 2.29 -0.44
CA PRO A 161 -11.13 1.43 -1.20
C PRO A 161 -10.45 0.21 -1.82
N SER A 162 -9.11 0.16 -1.86
CA SER A 162 -8.41 -1.09 -2.19
C SER A 162 -8.72 -2.20 -1.18
N TRP A 163 -9.27 -1.83 0.00
CA TRP A 163 -9.92 -2.68 1.01
C TRP A 163 -11.24 -3.35 0.59
N ASN A 164 -11.73 -3.13 -0.64
CA ASN A 164 -12.91 -3.85 -1.16
C ASN A 164 -12.60 -5.02 -2.10
N LEU A 165 -11.38 -5.11 -2.64
CA LEU A 165 -10.92 -6.25 -3.46
C LEU A 165 -10.61 -7.46 -2.56
N ARG A 166 -11.39 -8.54 -2.59
CA ARG A 166 -11.03 -9.78 -1.86
C ARG A 166 -9.99 -10.61 -2.63
N PRO A 167 -9.26 -11.52 -1.96
CA PRO A 167 -9.09 -11.65 -0.51
C PRO A 167 -8.22 -10.50 0.06
N PHE A 168 -8.54 -10.09 1.29
CA PHE A 168 -7.64 -9.27 2.10
C PHE A 168 -6.64 -10.13 2.81
N PHE A 169 -5.45 -9.57 3.01
CA PHE A 169 -4.37 -10.14 3.79
C PHE A 169 -4.88 -11.04 4.92
N VAL A 170 -4.51 -12.32 4.87
CA VAL A 170 -4.59 -13.25 6.00
C VAL A 170 -6.01 -13.67 6.42
N SER A 171 -6.98 -13.81 5.49
CA SER A 171 -8.33 -14.29 5.84
C SER A 171 -8.59 -15.70 5.28
N ARG A 172 -8.29 -16.74 6.07
CA ARG A 172 -8.60 -18.13 5.68
C ARG A 172 -10.10 -18.34 5.54
N GLY A 173 -10.52 -18.91 4.40
CA GLY A 173 -11.88 -19.39 4.15
C GLY A 173 -12.81 -18.42 3.41
N LEU A 174 -12.34 -17.22 3.04
CA LEU A 174 -13.12 -16.34 2.16
C LEU A 174 -12.95 -16.78 0.70
N LYS A 175 -14.07 -16.94 -0.01
CA LYS A 175 -14.08 -17.20 -1.45
C LYS A 175 -13.29 -16.10 -2.18
N VAL A 176 -12.54 -16.49 -3.21
CA VAL A 176 -11.85 -15.55 -4.10
C VAL A 176 -12.91 -14.79 -4.90
N GLU A 177 -13.17 -13.55 -4.52
CA GLU A 177 -14.16 -12.66 -5.13
C GLU A 177 -13.51 -11.33 -5.48
N PHE A 178 -13.76 -10.81 -6.69
CA PHE A 178 -13.11 -9.60 -7.19
C PHE A 178 -13.63 -8.33 -6.51
N ILE A 179 -14.94 -8.30 -6.21
CA ILE A 179 -15.63 -7.24 -5.48
C ILE A 179 -16.45 -7.91 -4.40
N ARG A 180 -16.42 -7.32 -3.20
CA ARG A 180 -17.21 -7.77 -2.06
C ARG A 180 -18.68 -7.36 -2.22
N ASP A 181 -19.61 -8.24 -1.85
CA ASP A 181 -21.06 -7.95 -1.89
C ASP A 181 -21.50 -6.84 -0.91
N ASP A 182 -20.80 -6.68 0.22
CA ASP A 182 -21.08 -5.66 1.25
C ASP A 182 -19.93 -4.63 1.44
N PRO A 183 -19.68 -3.72 0.49
CA PRO A 183 -18.52 -2.83 0.53
C PRO A 183 -18.48 -1.82 1.70
N PHE A 184 -19.59 -1.65 2.44
CA PHE A 184 -19.70 -0.67 3.52
C PHE A 184 -19.56 -1.23 4.95
N ASN A 185 -19.55 -2.56 5.13
CA ASN A 185 -19.46 -3.19 6.45
C ASN A 185 -18.03 -3.72 6.65
N GLY A 186 -17.28 -3.46 7.73
CA GLY A 186 -15.90 -3.97 7.86
C GLY A 186 -14.90 -3.38 6.85
N ASN A 187 -14.95 -2.06 6.67
CA ASN A 187 -13.98 -1.31 5.86
C ASN A 187 -12.59 -1.24 6.55
N PHE A 188 -11.57 -0.72 5.86
CA PHE A 188 -10.20 -0.64 6.38
C PHE A 188 -10.12 0.02 7.76
N TYR A 189 -10.84 1.14 7.93
CA TYR A 189 -10.82 1.90 9.17
C TYR A 189 -11.41 1.09 10.32
N GLU A 190 -12.49 0.35 10.07
CA GLU A 190 -13.11 -0.54 11.05
C GLU A 190 -12.18 -1.71 11.42
N ALA A 191 -11.51 -2.31 10.44
CA ALA A 191 -10.54 -3.38 10.68
C ALA A 191 -9.33 -2.91 11.50
N VAL A 192 -8.83 -1.69 11.27
CA VAL A 192 -7.76 -1.09 12.08
C VAL A 192 -8.24 -0.87 13.52
N ILE A 193 -9.45 -0.33 13.72
CA ILE A 193 -10.02 -0.11 15.06
C ILE A 193 -10.20 -1.45 15.79
N VAL A 194 -10.70 -2.48 15.11
CA VAL A 194 -10.86 -3.83 15.68
C VAL A 194 -9.50 -4.46 16.00
N ALA A 195 -8.50 -4.32 15.12
CA ALA A 195 -7.16 -4.83 15.36
C ALA A 195 -6.52 -4.15 16.59
N LEU A 196 -6.65 -2.83 16.72
CA LEU A 196 -6.16 -2.07 17.88
C LEU A 196 -6.85 -2.53 19.17
N LYS A 197 -8.18 -2.71 19.16
CA LYS A 197 -8.92 -3.24 20.31
C LYS A 197 -8.44 -4.64 20.70
N ASN A 198 -8.25 -5.53 19.73
CA ASN A 198 -7.82 -6.91 19.99
C ASN A 198 -6.39 -6.98 20.56
N VAL A 199 -5.49 -6.08 20.15
CA VAL A 199 -4.12 -6.01 20.71
C VAL A 199 -4.13 -5.44 22.13
N SER A 200 -5.01 -4.48 22.43
CA SER A 200 -5.13 -3.93 23.78
C SER A 200 -5.70 -4.90 24.84
N GLN A 201 -6.17 -6.07 24.40
CA GLN A 201 -6.77 -7.12 25.24
C GLN A 201 -5.81 -8.31 25.48
N ILE A 202 -4.58 -8.22 24.97
CA ILE A 202 -3.47 -9.18 25.22
C ILE A 202 -2.65 -8.63 26.40
#